data_AF-A0A7H0FR85-F1
#
_entry.id   AF-A0A7H0FR85-F1
#
_cell.length_a   1.000
_cell.length_b   1.000
_cell.length_c   1.000
_cell.angle_alpha   90.00
_cell.angle_beta   90.00
_cell.angle_gamma   90.00
#
_symmetry.space_group_name_H-M   'P 1'
#
loop_
_entity.id
_entity.type
_entity.pdbx_description
1 polymer ?
#
loop_
_entity_poly.entity_id
_entity_poly.type
_entity_poly.pdbx_seq_one_letter_code
_entity_poly.pdbx_strand_id
1 'polypeptide(L)'
;MDTLYRSWQLSGWLYHDIFVIIVAIIFIVISGILVISLIRRRSTRRLVPYALILLVYFAVVHFAGLIFFGMFRSVTIEEKSATFYSEKTKGLTSIERMIIPNGRTNGISTSNSLFQVISVNSQTGERMWSKRLGWRDYLIGQTDQYVVLNNADNEAIYLLDTKTGKKQFSEADLVKKFPELKDYLSSDFVDYRFMDNRYLYIYGLNNRYYQLDLKNWQLKQDPTFKEVFQTQEAPKWTVDSNESQIGQELSSEERTTVQGKLEEQLIAPVLLGKKDEENYYVLSYKKRQSIQAIVGLYNWQKKTYEWQTPLLLTKENVPIEAFQVEDALFIKVPRYLYKINLNNGNQEYQFDYRWGQVIR
;
A
#
# COMPACT_ATOMS: atom_id res chain seq x y z
N MET A 1 -0.03 22.15 -7.33
CA MET A 1 1.43 22.10 -7.10
C MET A 1 2.05 21.16 -8.11
N ASP A 2 3.02 21.66 -8.86
CA ASP A 2 3.49 21.06 -10.09
C ASP A 2 4.07 19.66 -9.90
N THR A 3 3.62 18.73 -10.75
CA THR A 3 4.21 17.39 -10.93
C THR A 3 5.73 17.47 -11.09
N LEU A 4 6.24 18.58 -11.59
CA LEU A 4 7.65 18.87 -11.72
C LEU A 4 8.36 18.92 -10.37
N TYR A 5 7.85 19.71 -9.42
CA TYR A 5 8.46 19.83 -8.08
C TYR A 5 8.37 18.51 -7.32
N ARG A 6 7.20 17.86 -7.31
CA ARG A 6 7.00 16.58 -6.60
C ARG A 6 7.90 15.46 -7.13
N SER A 7 8.21 15.47 -8.43
CA SER A 7 9.10 14.47 -9.04
C SER A 7 10.52 14.52 -8.47
N TRP A 8 10.98 15.66 -7.94
CA TRP A 8 12.32 15.80 -7.38
C TRP A 8 12.37 15.71 -5.85
N GLN A 9 11.24 15.45 -5.20
CA GLN A 9 11.18 15.24 -3.75
C GLN A 9 11.38 13.76 -3.42
N LEU A 10 11.88 13.46 -2.22
CA LEU A 10 11.91 12.08 -1.73
C LEU A 10 10.47 11.57 -1.63
N SER A 11 10.16 10.52 -2.40
CA SER A 11 8.83 9.94 -2.52
C SER A 11 8.63 8.78 -1.55
N GLY A 12 9.71 8.34 -0.91
CA GLY A 12 9.73 7.12 -0.13
C GLY A 12 9.93 5.85 -0.93
N TRP A 13 9.97 5.95 -2.26
CA TRP A 13 10.31 4.83 -3.09
C TRP A 13 11.83 4.68 -3.13
N LEU A 14 12.39 3.69 -2.43
CA LEU A 14 13.84 3.50 -2.23
C LEU A 14 14.72 3.86 -3.45
N TYR A 15 14.42 3.33 -4.64
CA TYR A 15 15.25 3.60 -5.82
C TYR A 15 15.07 4.99 -6.42
N HIS A 16 13.86 5.54 -6.33
CA HIS A 16 13.63 6.93 -6.68
C HIS A 16 14.40 7.86 -5.73
N ASP A 17 14.34 7.59 -4.43
CA ASP A 17 15.02 8.39 -3.41
C ASP A 17 16.54 8.32 -3.57
N ILE A 18 17.11 7.14 -3.80
CA ILE A 18 18.54 6.95 -4.11
C ILE A 18 18.91 7.75 -5.36
N PHE A 19 18.11 7.67 -6.42
CA PHE A 19 18.34 8.41 -7.66
C PHE A 19 18.36 9.92 -7.43
N VAL A 20 17.33 10.48 -6.78
CA VAL A 20 17.24 11.91 -6.46
C VAL A 20 18.41 12.38 -5.61
N ILE A 21 18.83 11.60 -4.61
CA ILE A 21 19.98 11.93 -3.76
C ILE A 21 21.29 11.96 -4.58
N ILE A 22 21.54 10.94 -5.41
CA ILE A 22 22.74 10.88 -6.27
C ILE A 22 22.77 12.07 -7.22
N VAL A 23 21.63 12.41 -7.82
CA VAL A 23 21.50 13.58 -8.70
C VAL A 23 21.84 14.85 -7.93
N ALA A 24 21.24 15.08 -6.77
CA ALA A 24 21.52 16.26 -5.96
C ALA A 24 23.00 16.39 -5.61
N ILE A 25 23.66 15.29 -5.19
CA ILE A 25 25.09 15.28 -4.86
C ILE A 25 25.94 15.65 -6.09
N ILE A 26 25.70 15.02 -7.24
CA ILE A 26 26.47 15.29 -8.47
C ILE A 26 26.26 16.75 -8.91
N PHE A 27 25.03 17.26 -8.84
CA PHE A 27 24.71 18.63 -9.18
C PHE A 27 25.45 19.64 -8.28
N ILE A 28 25.49 19.40 -6.96
CA ILE A 28 26.22 20.23 -5.99
C ILE A 28 27.73 20.22 -6.33
N VAL A 29 28.30 19.06 -6.63
CA VAL A 29 29.72 18.94 -6.97
C VAL A 29 30.05 19.70 -8.26
N ILE A 30 29.27 19.50 -9.33
CA ILE A 30 29.48 20.20 -10.62
C ILE A 30 29.33 21.72 -10.43
N SER A 31 28.30 22.15 -9.70
CA SER A 31 28.06 23.58 -9.43
C SER A 31 29.17 24.18 -8.59
N GLY A 32 29.67 23.48 -7.57
CA GLY A 32 30.80 23.91 -6.76
C GLY A 32 32.09 24.09 -7.58
N ILE A 33 32.39 23.14 -8.47
CA ILE A 33 33.54 23.24 -9.39
C ILE A 33 33.40 24.47 -10.29
N LEU A 34 32.20 24.73 -10.82
CA LEU A 34 31.89 25.89 -11.65
C LEU A 34 32.13 27.20 -10.89
N VAL A 35 31.59 27.32 -9.67
CA VAL A 35 31.75 28.50 -8.82
C VAL A 35 33.22 28.76 -8.49
N ILE A 36 33.97 27.73 -8.09
CA ILE A 36 35.42 27.85 -7.79
C ILE A 36 36.19 28.31 -9.03
N SER A 37 35.84 27.77 -10.21
CA SER A 37 36.46 28.13 -11.49
C SER A 37 36.23 29.61 -11.83
N LEU A 38 35.02 30.12 -11.60
CA LEU A 38 34.67 31.53 -11.82
C LEU A 38 35.41 32.47 -10.86
N ILE A 39 35.45 32.14 -9.57
CA ILE A 39 36.13 32.95 -8.54
C ILE A 39 37.63 33.03 -8.83
N ARG A 40 38.28 31.88 -9.09
CA ARG A 40 39.74 31.83 -9.25
C ARG A 40 40.24 32.52 -10.52
N ARG A 41 39.47 32.51 -11.61
CA ARG A 41 39.98 32.92 -12.93
C ARG A 41 39.35 34.19 -13.49
N ARG A 42 38.29 34.74 -12.87
CA ARG A 42 37.58 35.97 -13.29
C ARG A 42 37.29 36.05 -14.80
N SER A 43 37.08 34.91 -15.45
CA SER A 43 36.90 34.83 -16.91
C SER A 43 35.65 34.04 -17.25
N THR A 44 34.80 34.66 -18.07
CA THR A 44 33.53 34.09 -18.56
C THR A 44 33.73 33.10 -19.71
N ARG A 45 34.93 33.01 -20.30
CA ARG A 45 35.19 32.14 -21.48
C ARG A 45 34.95 30.65 -21.21
N ARG A 46 35.02 30.19 -19.96
CA ARG A 46 34.71 28.81 -19.58
C ARG A 46 33.26 28.58 -19.18
N LEU A 47 32.40 29.62 -19.13
CA LEU A 47 30.98 29.44 -18.83
C LEU A 47 30.28 28.57 -19.86
N VAL A 48 30.61 28.74 -21.15
CA VAL A 48 29.99 28.00 -22.24
C VAL A 48 30.15 26.47 -22.09
N PRO A 49 31.35 25.90 -21.92
CA PRO A 49 31.49 24.45 -21.73
C PRO A 49 30.84 23.96 -20.43
N TYR A 50 30.87 24.73 -19.33
CA TYR A 50 30.18 24.33 -18.10
C TYR A 50 28.65 24.36 -18.24
N ALA A 51 28.10 25.35 -18.93
CA ALA A 51 26.67 25.42 -19.24
C ALA A 51 26.25 24.25 -20.13
N LEU A 52 27.08 23.85 -21.10
CA LEU A 52 26.83 22.67 -21.92
C LEU A 52 26.82 21.39 -21.09
N ILE A 53 27.79 21.22 -20.17
CA ILE A 53 27.83 20.06 -19.25
C ILE A 53 26.57 20.02 -18.39
N LEU A 54 26.15 21.15 -17.81
CA LEU A 54 24.93 21.22 -17.01
C LEU A 54 23.68 20.91 -17.84
N LEU A 55 23.61 21.36 -19.09
CA LEU A 55 22.49 21.07 -19.98
C LEU A 55 22.44 19.58 -20.33
N VAL A 56 23.56 18.98 -20.72
CA VAL A 56 23.65 17.54 -21.00
C VAL A 56 23.30 16.73 -19.75
N TYR A 57 23.84 17.12 -18.60
CA TYR A 57 23.52 16.51 -17.31
C TYR A 57 22.01 16.56 -17.03
N PHE A 58 21.40 17.74 -17.14
CA PHE A 58 19.97 17.92 -16.94
C PHE A 58 19.16 17.02 -17.89
N ALA A 59 19.51 16.98 -19.18
CA ALA A 59 18.85 16.13 -20.17
C ALA A 59 18.94 14.64 -19.83
N VAL A 60 20.15 14.15 -19.49
CA VAL A 60 20.38 12.74 -19.15
C VAL A 60 19.61 12.35 -17.88
N VAL A 61 19.65 13.19 -16.85
CA VAL A 61 18.96 12.89 -15.60
C VAL A 61 17.44 12.93 -15.79
N HIS A 62 16.89 13.93 -16.51
CA HIS A 62 15.45 13.96 -16.77
C HIS A 62 15.00 12.75 -17.58
N PHE A 63 15.79 12.32 -18.56
CA PHE A 63 15.52 11.11 -19.33
C PHE A 63 15.51 9.87 -18.44
N ALA A 64 16.54 9.67 -17.62
CA ALA A 64 16.61 8.55 -16.68
C ALA A 64 15.44 8.56 -15.68
N GLY A 65 15.15 9.72 -15.11
CA GLY A 65 14.03 9.94 -14.19
C GLY A 65 12.67 9.56 -14.80
N LEU A 66 12.45 9.96 -16.04
CA LEU A 66 11.23 9.69 -16.78
C LEU A 66 11.07 8.19 -17.13
N ILE A 67 12.15 7.51 -17.52
CA ILE A 67 12.11 6.09 -17.93
C ILE A 67 12.01 5.14 -16.74
N PHE A 68 12.81 5.35 -15.68
CA PHE A 68 12.94 4.40 -14.58
C PHE A 68 12.02 4.69 -13.41
N PHE A 69 11.58 5.95 -13.24
CA PHE A 69 10.79 6.37 -12.08
C PHE A 69 9.47 7.06 -12.44
N GLY A 70 9.16 7.17 -13.74
CA GLY A 70 7.92 7.81 -14.18
C GLY A 70 7.81 9.27 -13.76
N MET A 71 8.94 9.96 -13.57
CA MET A 71 8.96 11.40 -13.32
C MET A 71 8.24 12.11 -14.46
N PHE A 72 7.42 13.10 -14.10
CA PHE A 72 6.58 13.87 -15.03
C PHE A 72 5.54 13.06 -15.83
N ARG A 73 5.35 11.77 -15.56
CA ARG A 73 4.38 10.90 -16.23
C ARG A 73 3.24 10.48 -15.31
N SER A 74 2.15 9.99 -15.89
CA SER A 74 1.18 9.22 -15.12
C SER A 74 1.75 7.83 -14.84
N VAL A 75 1.66 7.39 -13.59
CA VAL A 75 2.03 6.04 -13.15
C VAL A 75 0.82 5.44 -12.45
N THR A 76 0.65 4.13 -12.59
CA THR A 76 -0.42 3.42 -11.89
C THR A 76 0.13 2.89 -10.58
N ILE A 77 -0.58 3.17 -9.48
CA ILE A 77 -0.35 2.49 -8.20
C ILE A 77 -1.47 1.46 -8.05
N GLU A 78 -1.11 0.23 -7.68
CA GLU A 78 -2.05 -0.84 -7.36
C GLU A 78 -1.78 -1.35 -5.95
N GLU A 79 -2.84 -1.60 -5.20
CA GLU A 79 -2.78 -2.32 -3.94
C GLU A 79 -2.57 -3.82 -4.20
N LYS A 80 -1.67 -4.44 -3.43
CA LYS A 80 -1.28 -5.86 -3.57
C LYS A 80 -1.42 -6.68 -2.28
N SER A 81 -2.12 -6.16 -1.29
CA SER A 81 -2.48 -6.87 -0.07
C SER A 81 -3.61 -6.15 0.64
N ALA A 82 -4.25 -6.84 1.59
CA ALA A 82 -5.01 -6.16 2.63
C ALA A 82 -4.12 -5.20 3.43
N THR A 83 -4.74 -4.22 4.07
CA THR A 83 -4.10 -3.30 5.00
C THR A 83 -4.23 -3.83 6.42
N PHE A 84 -3.08 -4.01 7.08
CA PHE A 84 -3.06 -4.42 8.48
C PHE A 84 -2.78 -3.24 9.39
N TYR A 85 -3.51 -3.19 10.51
CA TYR A 85 -3.37 -2.15 11.52
C TYR A 85 -2.66 -2.68 12.77
N SER A 86 -1.77 -1.88 13.36
CA SER A 86 -1.17 -2.14 14.67
C SER A 86 -1.61 -1.08 15.67
N GLU A 87 -2.16 -1.52 16.80
CA GLU A 87 -2.58 -0.64 17.88
C GLU A 87 -1.39 0.06 18.56
N LYS A 88 -0.27 -0.66 18.73
CA LYS A 88 0.90 -0.14 19.43
C LYS A 88 1.60 0.97 18.65
N THR A 89 1.76 0.81 17.34
CA THR A 89 2.45 1.80 16.50
C THR A 89 1.50 2.79 15.85
N LYS A 90 0.19 2.51 15.89
CA LYS A 90 -0.84 3.18 15.10
C LYS A 90 -0.50 3.14 13.61
N GLY A 91 0.13 2.06 13.15
CA GLY A 91 0.62 1.89 11.77
C GLY A 91 -0.34 1.08 10.91
N LEU A 92 -0.65 1.60 9.72
CA LEU A 92 -1.38 0.93 8.63
C LEU A 92 -0.38 0.46 7.59
N THR A 93 -0.28 -0.86 7.41
CA THR A 93 0.76 -1.47 6.57
C THR A 93 0.15 -2.28 5.45
N SER A 94 0.65 -2.06 4.24
CA SER A 94 0.19 -2.76 3.04
C SER A 94 1.28 -2.84 1.97
N ILE A 95 1.09 -3.73 0.99
CA ILE A 95 1.94 -3.82 -0.20
C ILE A 95 1.33 -2.99 -1.32
N GLU A 96 2.16 -2.12 -1.90
CA GLU A 96 1.84 -1.29 -3.05
C GLU A 96 2.74 -1.63 -4.22
N ARG A 97 2.16 -1.65 -5.43
CA ARG A 97 2.87 -1.80 -6.70
C ARG A 97 2.78 -0.52 -7.51
N MET A 98 3.92 0.04 -7.86
CA MET A 98 4.03 1.10 -8.86
C MET A 98 4.33 0.51 -10.23
N ILE A 99 3.50 0.84 -11.22
CA ILE A 99 3.65 0.45 -12.62
C ILE A 99 4.03 1.69 -13.42
N ILE A 100 5.21 1.62 -14.04
CA ILE A 100 5.82 2.70 -14.80
C ILE A 100 5.85 2.30 -16.28
N PRO A 101 5.01 2.93 -17.13
CA PRO A 101 5.04 2.68 -18.57
C PRO A 101 6.39 3.09 -19.17
N ASN A 102 7.08 2.16 -19.82
CA ASN A 102 8.43 2.38 -20.35
C ASN A 102 8.54 2.20 -21.87
N GLY A 103 7.47 1.82 -22.58
CA GLY A 103 7.49 1.74 -24.04
C GLY A 103 6.34 0.95 -24.64
N ARG A 104 6.48 0.65 -25.95
CA ARG A 104 5.65 -0.30 -26.68
C ARG A 104 6.55 -1.15 -27.57
N THR A 105 6.38 -2.46 -27.53
CA THR A 105 7.08 -3.42 -28.40
C THR A 105 6.02 -4.21 -29.17
N ASN A 106 6.06 -4.18 -30.50
CA ASN A 106 5.08 -4.85 -31.36
C ASN A 106 3.60 -4.52 -31.02
N GLY A 107 3.33 -3.27 -30.65
CA GLY A 107 1.99 -2.83 -30.22
C GLY A 107 1.62 -3.17 -28.77
N ILE A 108 2.43 -3.96 -28.06
CA ILE A 108 2.23 -4.31 -26.65
C ILE A 108 2.90 -3.26 -25.77
N SER A 109 2.16 -2.67 -24.84
CA SER A 109 2.72 -1.73 -23.87
C SER A 109 3.63 -2.45 -22.88
N THR A 110 4.85 -1.97 -22.72
CA THR A 110 5.81 -2.49 -21.75
C THR A 110 5.83 -1.59 -20.50
N SER A 111 6.08 -2.19 -19.34
CA SER A 111 6.15 -1.45 -18.08
C SER A 111 7.18 -2.04 -17.12
N ASN A 112 7.73 -1.18 -16.27
CA ASN A 112 8.51 -1.58 -15.11
C ASN A 112 7.58 -1.60 -13.88
N SER A 113 7.75 -2.60 -13.02
CA SER A 113 6.99 -2.72 -11.77
C SER A 113 7.91 -2.65 -10.57
N LEU A 114 7.55 -1.83 -9.59
CA LEU A 114 8.23 -1.71 -8.31
C LEU A 114 7.24 -2.11 -7.21
N PHE A 115 7.68 -2.94 -6.27
CA PHE A 115 6.86 -3.39 -5.14
C PHE A 115 7.45 -2.87 -3.84
N GLN A 116 6.60 -2.39 -2.94
CA GLN A 116 6.98 -1.96 -1.60
C GLN A 116 5.93 -2.33 -0.59
N VAL A 117 6.37 -2.77 0.59
CA VAL A 117 5.54 -2.68 1.79
C VAL A 117 5.73 -1.27 2.36
N ILE A 118 4.63 -0.59 2.64
CA ILE A 118 4.59 0.78 3.12
C ILE A 118 3.75 0.81 4.39
N SER A 119 4.28 1.44 5.45
CA SER A 119 3.56 1.67 6.69
C SER A 119 3.29 3.16 6.86
N VAL A 120 2.04 3.51 7.16
CA VAL A 120 1.53 4.88 7.32
C VAL A 120 0.96 5.04 8.71
N ASN A 121 1.29 6.14 9.39
CA ASN A 121 0.71 6.44 10.69
C ASN A 121 -0.78 6.81 10.52
N SER A 122 -1.67 6.08 11.19
CA SER A 122 -3.12 6.24 11.08
C SER A 122 -3.64 7.56 11.68
N GLN A 123 -2.86 8.23 12.53
CA GLN A 123 -3.25 9.49 13.15
C GLN A 123 -2.84 10.68 12.28
N THR A 124 -1.59 10.69 11.79
CA THR A 124 -1.02 11.83 11.06
C THR A 124 -1.07 11.69 9.54
N GLY A 125 -1.24 10.48 9.04
CA GLY A 125 -1.10 10.13 7.62
C GLY A 125 0.35 10.11 7.14
N GLU A 126 1.33 10.36 8.01
CA GLU A 126 2.74 10.37 7.60
C GLU A 126 3.27 8.97 7.40
N ARG A 127 4.11 8.79 6.37
CA ARG A 127 4.81 7.53 6.15
C ARG A 127 5.76 7.26 7.32
N MET A 128 5.62 6.10 7.95
CA MET A 128 6.50 5.64 9.02
C MET A 128 7.79 5.04 8.43
N TRP A 129 7.62 4.12 7.47
CA TRP A 129 8.71 3.48 6.75
C TRP A 129 8.18 2.83 5.48
N SER A 130 9.09 2.48 4.58
CA SER A 130 8.80 1.61 3.44
C SER A 130 9.99 0.70 3.17
N LYS A 131 9.73 -0.48 2.62
CA LYS A 131 10.76 -1.45 2.24
C LYS A 131 10.47 -1.98 0.85
N ARG A 132 11.51 -2.03 0.01
CA ARG A 132 11.43 -2.69 -1.30
C ARG A 132 11.17 -4.17 -1.14
N LEU A 133 10.26 -4.66 -1.98
CA LEU A 133 9.92 -6.06 -2.16
C LEU A 133 10.19 -6.51 -3.60
N GLY A 134 10.27 -7.83 -3.78
CA GLY A 134 10.11 -8.51 -5.05
C GLY A 134 8.62 -8.65 -5.43
N TRP A 135 8.37 -9.24 -6.59
CA TRP A 135 7.01 -9.35 -7.14
C TRP A 135 6.21 -10.53 -6.57
N ARG A 136 6.86 -11.47 -5.86
CA ARG A 136 6.26 -12.60 -5.14
C ARG A 136 6.50 -12.54 -3.63
N ASP A 137 6.57 -11.32 -3.09
CA ASP A 137 6.49 -11.11 -1.65
C ASP A 137 5.04 -10.86 -1.27
N TYR A 138 4.48 -11.66 -0.37
CA TYR A 138 3.09 -11.60 0.05
C TYR A 138 2.99 -11.21 1.53
N LEU A 139 2.08 -10.27 1.84
CA LEU A 139 1.79 -9.87 3.21
C LEU A 139 0.80 -10.82 3.85
N ILE A 140 1.27 -11.55 4.86
CA ILE A 140 0.49 -12.58 5.55
C ILE A 140 -0.27 -11.99 6.73
N GLY A 141 0.36 -11.06 7.46
CA GLY A 141 -0.23 -10.44 8.64
C GLY A 141 0.67 -9.46 9.38
N GLN A 142 0.14 -8.86 10.44
CA GLN A 142 0.87 -7.93 11.30
C GLN A 142 0.48 -8.12 12.77
N THR A 143 1.50 -8.18 13.62
CA THR A 143 1.40 -8.02 15.08
C THR A 143 1.92 -6.64 15.48
N ASP A 144 1.80 -6.28 16.75
CA ASP A 144 2.43 -5.06 17.30
C ASP A 144 3.97 -5.05 17.26
N GLN A 145 4.60 -6.19 16.98
CA GLN A 145 6.06 -6.32 16.92
C GLN A 145 6.58 -6.67 15.53
N TYR A 146 5.82 -7.46 14.77
CA TYR A 146 6.25 -8.05 13.51
C TYR A 146 5.24 -7.86 12.39
N VAL A 147 5.73 -7.51 11.21
CA VAL A 147 5.06 -7.69 9.92
C VAL A 147 5.53 -9.03 9.34
N VAL A 148 4.58 -9.91 9.01
CA VAL A 148 4.84 -11.27 8.53
C VAL A 148 4.73 -11.30 7.00
N LEU A 149 5.83 -11.65 6.34
CA LEU A 149 5.91 -11.74 4.89
C LEU A 149 6.31 -13.15 4.45
N ASN A 150 5.76 -13.60 3.34
CA ASN A 150 6.17 -14.80 2.61
C ASN A 150 6.85 -14.36 1.30
N ASN A 151 7.94 -15.01 0.90
CA ASN A 151 8.60 -14.78 -0.38
C ASN A 151 8.73 -16.08 -1.16
N ALA A 152 7.94 -16.21 -2.22
CA ALA A 152 7.87 -17.46 -2.96
C ALA A 152 9.13 -17.79 -3.80
N ASP A 153 10.09 -16.86 -3.92
CA ASP A 153 11.32 -17.03 -4.70
C ASP A 153 12.57 -17.30 -3.84
N ASN A 154 12.54 -16.98 -2.54
CA ASN A 154 13.75 -17.00 -1.71
C ASN A 154 13.52 -17.51 -0.28
N GLU A 155 12.62 -16.89 0.47
CA GLU A 155 12.35 -17.23 1.87
C GLU A 155 10.86 -17.52 2.06
N ALA A 156 10.52 -18.75 2.44
CA ALA A 156 9.17 -19.17 2.72
C ALA A 156 8.48 -18.23 3.73
N ILE A 157 9.23 -17.72 4.72
CA ILE A 157 8.71 -16.68 5.60
C ILE A 157 9.81 -15.83 6.24
N TYR A 158 9.54 -14.54 6.45
CA TYR A 158 10.41 -13.64 7.20
C TYR A 158 9.60 -12.54 7.90
N LEU A 159 10.20 -11.98 8.96
CA LEU A 159 9.56 -10.98 9.81
C LEU A 159 10.30 -9.65 9.75
N LEU A 160 9.55 -8.58 9.56
CA LEU A 160 10.03 -7.21 9.72
C LEU A 160 9.59 -6.66 11.07
N ASP A 161 10.40 -5.82 11.70
CA ASP A 161 9.99 -5.04 12.87
C ASP A 161 8.90 -4.03 12.45
N THR A 162 7.74 -4.06 13.13
CA THR A 162 6.58 -3.21 12.79
C THR A 162 6.88 -1.71 12.89
N LYS A 163 7.84 -1.30 13.72
CA LYS A 163 8.18 0.12 13.91
C LYS A 163 9.12 0.66 12.84
N THR A 164 10.03 -0.16 12.32
CA THR A 164 11.15 0.28 11.48
C THR A 164 11.15 -0.32 10.08
N GLY A 165 10.39 -1.39 9.83
CA GLY A 165 10.39 -2.14 8.56
C GLY A 165 11.69 -2.90 8.30
N LYS A 166 12.62 -2.95 9.27
CA LYS A 166 13.87 -3.71 9.15
C LYS A 166 13.59 -5.18 9.36
N LYS A 167 14.29 -6.03 8.60
CA LYS A 167 14.19 -7.48 8.76
C LYS A 167 14.78 -7.86 10.12
N GLN A 168 13.98 -8.54 10.93
CA GLN A 168 14.37 -8.97 12.28
C GLN A 168 14.58 -10.49 12.34
N PHE A 169 13.78 -11.25 11.58
CA PHE A 169 13.94 -12.69 11.46
C PHE A 169 13.87 -13.12 10.00
N SER A 170 14.84 -13.91 9.57
CA SER A 170 14.77 -14.72 8.34
C SER A 170 14.10 -16.06 8.61
N GLU A 171 13.80 -16.80 7.55
CA GLU A 171 13.43 -18.21 7.63
C GLU A 171 14.47 -19.03 8.40
N ALA A 172 15.76 -18.82 8.12
CA ALA A 172 16.85 -19.51 8.79
C ALA A 172 16.88 -19.24 10.31
N ASP A 173 16.58 -18.00 10.72
CA ASP A 173 16.48 -17.64 12.14
C ASP A 173 15.28 -18.33 12.81
N LEU A 174 14.15 -18.44 12.10
CA LEU A 174 12.96 -19.14 12.56
C LEU A 174 13.21 -20.64 12.71
N VAL A 175 13.81 -21.28 11.70
CA VAL A 175 14.18 -22.71 11.73
C VAL A 175 15.22 -22.99 12.82
N LYS A 176 16.16 -22.08 13.05
CA LYS A 176 17.11 -22.21 14.17
C LYS A 176 16.39 -22.21 15.52
N LYS A 177 15.30 -21.44 15.66
CA LYS A 177 14.51 -21.35 16.88
C LYS A 177 13.52 -22.50 17.03
N PHE A 178 12.96 -22.97 15.92
CA PHE A 178 12.03 -24.09 15.84
C PHE A 178 12.51 -25.09 14.78
N PRO A 179 13.46 -25.97 15.16
CA PRO A 179 14.01 -26.96 14.23
C PRO A 179 12.94 -27.89 13.63
N GLU A 180 11.79 -28.02 14.28
CA GLU A 180 10.64 -28.81 13.80
C GLU A 180 10.06 -28.28 12.48
N LEU A 181 10.31 -27.02 12.13
CA LEU A 181 9.86 -26.41 10.87
C LEU A 181 10.87 -26.57 9.73
N LYS A 182 12.05 -27.14 10.00
CA LYS A 182 13.10 -27.32 8.99
C LYS A 182 12.55 -28.13 7.81
N ASP A 183 12.79 -27.62 6.60
CA ASP A 183 12.37 -28.22 5.32
C ASP A 183 10.85 -28.34 5.13
N TYR A 184 10.03 -27.78 6.03
CA TYR A 184 8.56 -27.89 6.00
C TYR A 184 7.83 -26.57 5.79
N LEU A 185 8.52 -25.44 5.75
CA LEU A 185 7.91 -24.16 5.40
C LEU A 185 7.63 -24.08 3.90
N SER A 186 6.41 -23.74 3.53
CA SER A 186 5.99 -23.63 2.13
C SER A 186 6.34 -22.26 1.56
N SER A 187 6.80 -22.21 0.31
CA SER A 187 6.96 -20.95 -0.42
C SER A 187 5.64 -20.34 -0.85
N ASP A 188 4.52 -21.09 -0.79
CA ASP A 188 3.21 -20.60 -1.21
C ASP A 188 2.46 -19.91 -0.06
N PHE A 189 2.12 -18.62 -0.24
CA PHE A 189 1.41 -17.82 0.77
C PHE A 189 0.05 -18.39 1.18
N VAL A 190 -0.57 -19.23 0.35
CA VAL A 190 -1.86 -19.88 0.63
C VAL A 190 -1.78 -20.93 1.73
N ASP A 191 -0.57 -21.39 2.07
CA ASP A 191 -0.30 -22.34 3.15
C ASP A 191 -0.16 -21.67 4.52
N TYR A 192 -0.45 -20.37 4.59
CA TYR A 192 -0.40 -19.60 5.83
C TYR A 192 -1.78 -19.03 6.18
N ARG A 193 -2.08 -18.92 7.47
CA ARG A 193 -3.18 -18.09 7.99
C ARG A 193 -2.65 -17.25 9.14
N PHE A 194 -3.20 -16.06 9.30
CA PHE A 194 -2.84 -15.17 10.38
C PHE A 194 -4.10 -14.72 11.11
N MET A 195 -4.12 -14.91 12.42
CA MET A 195 -5.29 -14.65 13.25
C MET A 195 -4.93 -13.92 14.53
N ASP A 196 -5.92 -13.19 15.05
CA ASP A 196 -5.88 -12.51 16.35
C ASP A 196 -4.69 -11.59 16.56
N ASN A 197 -4.12 -11.06 15.47
CA ASN A 197 -2.90 -10.24 15.48
C ASN A 197 -1.74 -10.89 16.24
N ARG A 198 -1.66 -12.24 16.26
CA ARG A 198 -0.73 -12.98 17.11
C ARG A 198 -0.29 -14.33 16.55
N TYR A 199 -1.23 -15.13 16.06
CA TYR A 199 -0.97 -16.51 15.70
C TYR A 199 -0.75 -16.63 14.20
N LEU A 200 0.40 -17.21 13.84
CA LEU A 200 0.67 -17.65 12.49
C LEU A 200 0.40 -19.15 12.41
N TYR A 201 -0.59 -19.54 11.62
CA TYR A 201 -0.84 -20.93 11.30
C TYR A 201 -0.12 -21.30 10.01
N ILE A 202 0.48 -22.49 9.99
CA ILE A 202 1.32 -22.98 8.92
C ILE A 202 0.82 -24.37 8.52
N TYR A 203 0.49 -24.54 7.25
CA TYR A 203 0.34 -25.86 6.64
C TYR A 203 1.68 -26.27 6.05
N GLY A 204 2.37 -27.19 6.73
CA GLY A 204 3.72 -27.57 6.35
C GLY A 204 3.74 -28.55 5.18
N LEU A 205 4.85 -28.56 4.43
CA LEU A 205 5.09 -29.46 3.30
C LEU A 205 5.07 -30.95 3.69
N ASN A 206 5.13 -31.25 4.98
CA ASN A 206 4.96 -32.60 5.52
C ASN A 206 3.50 -32.98 5.85
N ASN A 207 2.52 -32.23 5.31
CA ASN A 207 1.08 -32.41 5.56
C ASN A 207 0.68 -32.31 7.04
N ARG A 208 1.40 -31.50 7.83
CA ARG A 208 1.06 -31.21 9.23
C ARG A 208 0.72 -29.75 9.41
N TYR A 209 -0.08 -29.48 10.45
CA TYR A 209 -0.52 -28.14 10.77
C TYR A 209 0.15 -27.66 12.04
N TYR A 210 0.65 -26.44 11.99
CA TYR A 210 1.34 -25.78 13.09
C TYR A 210 0.69 -24.45 13.41
N GLN A 211 0.81 -24.04 14.67
CA GLN A 211 0.49 -22.70 15.15
C GLN A 211 1.74 -22.15 15.84
N LEU A 212 2.22 -21.01 15.36
CA LEU A 212 3.30 -20.24 15.96
C LEU A 212 2.71 -19.00 16.66
N ASP A 213 2.84 -18.96 17.98
CA ASP A 213 2.56 -17.77 18.79
C ASP A 213 3.73 -16.78 18.66
N LEU A 214 3.57 -15.72 17.87
CA LEU A 214 4.63 -14.73 17.64
C LEU A 214 4.91 -13.83 18.84
N LYS A 215 4.01 -13.81 19.85
CA LYS A 215 4.21 -13.04 21.08
C LYS A 215 5.10 -13.79 22.07
N ASN A 216 4.78 -15.06 22.32
CA ASN A 216 5.51 -15.88 23.29
C ASN A 216 6.56 -16.80 22.67
N TRP A 217 6.62 -16.84 21.34
CA TRP A 217 7.52 -17.71 20.59
C TRP A 217 7.34 -19.19 20.94
N GLN A 218 6.09 -19.66 20.89
CA GLN A 218 5.74 -21.06 21.12
C GLN A 218 5.19 -21.68 19.84
N LEU A 219 5.73 -22.84 19.47
CA LEU A 219 5.23 -23.63 18.35
C LEU A 219 4.40 -24.80 18.89
N LYS A 220 3.21 -24.98 18.33
CA LYS A 220 2.36 -26.15 18.57
C LYS A 220 2.06 -26.82 17.25
N GLN A 221 2.08 -28.14 17.23
CA GLN A 221 1.63 -28.95 16.10
C GLN A 221 0.35 -29.67 16.52
N ASP A 222 -0.74 -29.49 15.79
CA ASP A 222 -2.02 -30.12 16.09
C ASP A 222 -2.83 -30.32 14.80
N PRO A 223 -3.30 -31.55 14.49
CA PRO A 223 -4.11 -31.81 13.30
C PRO A 223 -5.45 -31.04 13.29
N THR A 224 -5.98 -30.64 14.43
CA THR A 224 -7.23 -29.86 14.51
C THR A 224 -7.11 -28.48 13.87
N PHE A 225 -5.90 -27.93 13.77
CA PHE A 225 -5.65 -26.65 13.09
C PHE A 225 -5.99 -26.67 11.60
N LYS A 226 -6.22 -27.84 10.99
CA LYS A 226 -6.81 -27.96 9.65
C LYS A 226 -8.11 -27.16 9.49
N GLU A 227 -8.94 -27.10 10.53
CA GLU A 227 -10.22 -26.38 10.52
C GLU A 227 -10.02 -24.87 10.24
N VAL A 228 -8.92 -24.29 10.71
CA VAL A 228 -8.57 -22.89 10.44
C VAL A 228 -8.39 -22.66 8.93
N PHE A 229 -7.73 -23.60 8.23
CA PHE A 229 -7.51 -23.48 6.78
C PHE A 229 -8.79 -23.71 5.96
N GLN A 230 -9.79 -24.37 6.54
CA GLN A 230 -11.09 -24.62 5.91
C GLN A 230 -12.08 -23.48 6.12
N THR A 231 -11.97 -22.78 7.25
CA THR A 231 -12.91 -21.72 7.64
C THR A 231 -12.39 -20.32 7.36
N GLN A 232 -11.07 -20.12 7.45
CA GLN A 232 -10.45 -18.82 7.21
C GLN A 232 -9.92 -18.72 5.79
N GLU A 233 -10.15 -17.57 5.18
CA GLU A 233 -9.60 -17.27 3.85
C GLU A 233 -8.07 -17.17 3.89
N ALA A 234 -7.43 -17.59 2.80
CA ALA A 234 -6.01 -17.38 2.62
C ALA A 234 -5.70 -15.87 2.51
N PRO A 235 -4.48 -15.44 2.88
CA PRO A 235 -4.00 -14.10 2.57
C PRO A 235 -4.21 -13.80 1.08
N LYS A 236 -4.69 -12.62 0.73
CA LYS A 236 -5.01 -12.26 -0.66
C LYS A 236 -3.98 -11.31 -1.25
N TRP A 237 -3.70 -11.48 -2.55
CA TRP A 237 -2.86 -10.58 -3.33
C TRP A 237 -3.58 -9.30 -3.76
N THR A 238 -4.91 -9.27 -3.65
CA THR A 238 -5.76 -8.11 -3.94
C THR A 238 -7.00 -8.20 -3.06
N VAL A 239 -7.41 -7.08 -2.47
CA VAL A 239 -8.66 -7.00 -1.68
C VAL A 239 -9.83 -6.77 -2.63
N ASP A 240 -10.94 -7.47 -2.43
CA ASP A 240 -12.22 -7.11 -3.06
C ASP A 240 -12.97 -6.11 -2.18
N SER A 241 -13.59 -5.12 -2.82
CA SER A 241 -14.47 -4.15 -2.19
C SER A 241 -15.63 -4.75 -1.39
N ASN A 242 -16.08 -5.93 -1.81
CA ASN A 242 -17.09 -6.68 -1.10
C ASN A 242 -16.59 -7.19 0.27
N GLU A 243 -15.30 -7.19 0.58
CA GLU A 243 -14.80 -7.68 1.87
C GLU A 243 -14.79 -6.61 2.96
N SER A 244 -15.12 -5.36 2.60
CA SER A 244 -15.21 -4.26 3.55
C SER A 244 -16.39 -4.47 4.51
N GLN A 245 -16.13 -4.40 5.82
CA GLN A 245 -17.15 -4.51 6.85
C GLN A 245 -16.92 -3.44 7.92
N ILE A 246 -17.68 -2.36 7.81
CA ILE A 246 -17.66 -1.23 8.76
C ILE A 246 -18.92 -1.22 9.61
N GLY A 247 -18.75 -0.93 10.90
CA GLY A 247 -19.84 -0.86 11.85
C GLY A 247 -20.45 -2.23 12.18
N GLN A 248 -21.77 -2.32 12.15
CA GLN A 248 -22.52 -3.53 12.51
C GLN A 248 -22.35 -4.63 11.47
N GLU A 249 -22.41 -5.88 11.94
CA GLU A 249 -22.36 -7.05 11.08
C GLU A 249 -23.56 -7.11 10.14
N LEU A 250 -23.29 -7.44 8.89
CA LEU A 250 -24.27 -7.58 7.82
C LEU A 250 -24.33 -9.05 7.42
N SER A 251 -25.50 -9.67 7.54
CA SER A 251 -25.70 -11.02 6.99
C SER A 251 -25.61 -10.98 5.46
N SER A 252 -25.25 -12.11 4.83
CA SER A 252 -25.18 -12.20 3.37
C SER A 252 -26.51 -11.86 2.68
N GLU A 253 -27.63 -12.21 3.30
CA GLU A 253 -28.98 -11.89 2.82
C GLU A 253 -29.29 -10.40 2.93
N GLU A 254 -28.96 -9.78 4.07
CA GLU A 254 -29.15 -8.35 4.28
C GLU A 254 -28.30 -7.55 3.29
N ARG A 255 -27.02 -7.90 3.14
CA ARG A 255 -26.12 -7.26 2.18
C ARG A 255 -26.66 -7.30 0.75
N THR A 256 -27.16 -8.46 0.30
CA THR A 256 -27.74 -8.59 -1.05
C THR A 256 -28.96 -7.70 -1.23
N THR A 257 -29.83 -7.65 -0.22
CA THR A 257 -31.05 -6.83 -0.24
C THR A 257 -30.75 -5.33 -0.24
N VAL A 258 -29.80 -4.90 0.61
CA VAL A 258 -29.38 -3.50 0.70
C VAL A 258 -28.68 -3.07 -0.57
N GLN A 259 -27.75 -3.87 -1.09
CA GLN A 259 -27.04 -3.58 -2.33
C GLN A 259 -28.01 -3.34 -3.49
N GLY A 260 -29.02 -4.21 -3.68
CA GLY A 260 -30.02 -4.02 -4.74
C GLY A 260 -30.82 -2.72 -4.61
N LYS A 261 -31.21 -2.35 -3.38
CA LYS A 261 -31.89 -1.06 -3.12
C LYS A 261 -30.99 0.15 -3.37
N LEU A 262 -29.71 0.06 -3.02
CA LEU A 262 -28.75 1.13 -3.31
C LEU A 262 -28.57 1.31 -4.82
N GLU A 263 -28.54 0.22 -5.59
CA GLU A 263 -28.39 0.26 -7.06
C GLU A 263 -29.56 0.96 -7.77
N GLU A 264 -30.76 0.96 -7.17
CA GLU A 264 -31.91 1.73 -7.65
C GLU A 264 -31.76 3.25 -7.40
N GLN A 265 -30.96 3.65 -6.42
CA GLN A 265 -30.91 5.02 -5.90
C GLN A 265 -29.60 5.75 -6.22
N LEU A 266 -28.50 5.01 -6.38
CA LEU A 266 -27.14 5.52 -6.51
C LEU A 266 -26.44 4.92 -7.73
N ILE A 267 -25.39 5.59 -8.21
CA ILE A 267 -24.66 5.14 -9.40
C ILE A 267 -23.54 4.19 -8.98
N ALA A 268 -23.67 2.92 -9.38
CA ALA A 268 -22.71 1.85 -9.10
C ALA A 268 -22.24 1.87 -7.63
N PRO A 269 -23.18 1.77 -6.67
CA PRO A 269 -22.84 1.84 -5.26
C PRO A 269 -22.08 0.58 -4.83
N VAL A 270 -21.22 0.76 -3.84
CA VAL A 270 -20.54 -0.30 -3.11
C VAL A 270 -20.95 -0.15 -1.65
N LEU A 271 -21.64 -1.17 -1.11
CA LEU A 271 -21.96 -1.25 0.30
C LEU A 271 -20.69 -1.58 1.11
N LEU A 272 -20.26 -0.63 1.94
CA LEU A 272 -19.05 -0.76 2.75
C LEU A 272 -19.34 -1.22 4.19
N GLY A 273 -20.56 -1.00 4.67
CA GLY A 273 -20.94 -1.36 6.04
C GLY A 273 -22.28 -0.78 6.50
N LYS A 274 -22.60 -1.01 7.77
CA LYS A 274 -23.88 -0.63 8.38
C LYS A 274 -23.64 0.13 9.69
N LYS A 275 -24.30 1.27 9.87
CA LYS A 275 -24.33 1.97 11.16
C LYS A 275 -25.51 1.51 12.01
N ASP A 276 -26.68 1.46 11.39
CA ASP A 276 -27.96 1.05 11.98
C ASP A 276 -28.92 0.58 10.87
N GLU A 277 -30.19 0.31 11.18
CA GLU A 277 -31.18 -0.23 10.21
C GLU A 277 -31.49 0.70 9.02
N GLU A 278 -31.22 2.00 9.14
CA GLU A 278 -31.53 2.96 8.09
C GLU A 278 -30.30 3.55 7.41
N ASN A 279 -29.16 3.54 8.11
CA ASN A 279 -27.97 4.26 7.72
C ASN A 279 -26.82 3.29 7.39
N TYR A 280 -26.35 3.36 6.14
CA TYR A 280 -25.34 2.49 5.59
C TYR A 280 -24.12 3.28 5.12
N TYR A 281 -22.93 2.73 5.31
CA TYR A 281 -21.71 3.29 4.73
C TYR A 281 -21.61 2.86 3.28
N VAL A 282 -21.61 3.82 2.37
CA VAL A 282 -21.70 3.57 0.93
C VAL A 282 -20.68 4.39 0.20
N LEU A 283 -20.00 3.77 -0.76
CA LEU A 283 -19.31 4.47 -1.83
C LEU A 283 -20.18 4.48 -3.08
N SER A 284 -20.27 5.61 -3.78
CA SER A 284 -20.99 5.70 -5.05
C SER A 284 -20.30 6.67 -6.01
N TYR A 285 -20.57 6.55 -7.30
CA TYR A 285 -20.01 7.42 -8.31
C TYR A 285 -20.88 8.66 -8.51
N LYS A 286 -20.25 9.83 -8.76
CA LYS A 286 -21.01 11.06 -9.06
C LYS A 286 -21.73 11.02 -10.41
N LYS A 287 -21.18 10.27 -11.36
CA LYS A 287 -21.75 10.03 -12.69
C LYS A 287 -21.21 8.72 -13.25
N ARG A 288 -21.94 8.13 -14.20
CA ARG A 288 -21.44 6.97 -14.97
C ARG A 288 -20.13 7.33 -15.64
N GLN A 289 -19.23 6.35 -15.74
CA GLN A 289 -17.93 6.50 -16.35
C GLN A 289 -17.08 7.64 -15.76
N SER A 290 -16.95 7.65 -14.42
CA SER A 290 -16.23 8.70 -13.70
C SER A 290 -15.23 8.14 -12.73
N ILE A 291 -14.14 8.89 -12.54
CA ILE A 291 -13.18 8.67 -11.45
C ILE A 291 -13.54 9.47 -10.19
N GLN A 292 -14.64 10.23 -10.22
CA GLN A 292 -15.13 10.96 -9.06
C GLN A 292 -16.18 10.14 -8.33
N ALA A 293 -15.82 9.70 -7.14
CA ALA A 293 -16.72 9.01 -6.23
C ALA A 293 -17.04 9.89 -5.01
N ILE A 294 -18.02 9.45 -4.25
CA ILE A 294 -18.32 9.93 -2.91
C ILE A 294 -18.35 8.71 -2.00
N VAL A 295 -17.87 8.87 -0.79
CA VAL A 295 -18.13 7.94 0.31
C VAL A 295 -18.94 8.67 1.36
N GLY A 296 -19.93 8.01 1.95
CA GLY A 296 -20.84 8.67 2.86
C GLY A 296 -21.62 7.72 3.74
N LEU A 297 -22.26 8.28 4.76
CA LEU A 297 -23.33 7.64 5.50
C LEU A 297 -24.65 7.95 4.80
N TYR A 298 -25.22 6.95 4.15
CA TYR A 298 -26.43 7.07 3.34
C TYR A 298 -27.65 6.54 4.08
N ASN A 299 -28.67 7.37 4.23
CA ASN A 299 -29.98 6.93 4.70
C ASN A 299 -30.83 6.48 3.51
N TRP A 300 -31.03 5.18 3.36
CA TRP A 300 -31.75 4.60 2.22
C TRP A 300 -33.26 4.84 2.20
N GLN A 301 -33.86 5.19 3.35
CA GLN A 301 -35.29 5.51 3.45
C GLN A 301 -35.55 6.95 3.01
N LYS A 302 -34.76 7.90 3.55
CA LYS A 302 -34.81 9.33 3.17
C LYS A 302 -34.20 9.59 1.80
N LYS A 303 -33.39 8.66 1.28
CA LYS A 303 -32.62 8.77 0.04
C LYS A 303 -31.61 9.91 0.05
N THR A 304 -31.00 10.16 1.21
CA THR A 304 -30.09 11.29 1.43
C THR A 304 -28.83 10.85 2.17
N TYR A 305 -27.71 11.52 1.87
CA TYR A 305 -26.50 11.40 2.68
C TYR A 305 -26.64 12.22 3.96
N GLU A 306 -26.45 11.58 5.10
CA GLU A 306 -26.30 12.26 6.40
C GLU A 306 -24.95 13.01 6.43
N TRP A 307 -23.92 12.43 5.80
CA TRP A 307 -22.70 13.12 5.40
C TRP A 307 -22.07 12.43 4.18
N GLN A 308 -21.25 13.16 3.42
CA GLN A 308 -20.51 12.63 2.28
C GLN A 308 -19.16 13.33 2.09
N THR A 309 -18.18 12.57 1.63
CA THR A 309 -16.82 13.03 1.35
C THR A 309 -16.47 12.69 -0.10
N PRO A 310 -16.01 13.65 -0.92
CA PRO A 310 -15.58 13.35 -2.28
C PRO A 310 -14.28 12.54 -2.26
N LEU A 311 -14.23 11.51 -3.11
CA LEU A 311 -13.05 10.69 -3.34
C LEU A 311 -12.57 10.82 -4.79
N LEU A 312 -11.25 10.82 -4.95
CA LEU A 312 -10.62 10.70 -6.26
C LEU A 312 -10.13 9.26 -6.47
N LEU A 313 -10.72 8.59 -7.45
CA LEU A 313 -10.26 7.29 -7.93
C LEU A 313 -9.26 7.46 -9.07
N THR A 314 -8.47 6.42 -9.34
CA THR A 314 -7.51 6.43 -10.45
C THR A 314 -8.11 5.91 -11.77
N LYS A 315 -9.15 5.09 -11.68
CA LYS A 315 -9.97 4.57 -12.78
C LYS A 315 -11.33 4.12 -12.22
N GLU A 316 -12.22 3.70 -13.11
CA GLU A 316 -13.47 3.04 -12.73
C GLU A 316 -13.21 1.64 -12.17
N ASN A 317 -14.10 1.16 -11.29
CA ASN A 317 -14.10 -0.21 -10.76
C ASN A 317 -12.74 -0.61 -10.18
N VAL A 318 -12.13 0.31 -9.43
CA VAL A 318 -10.92 0.01 -8.67
C VAL A 318 -11.25 -0.84 -7.45
N PRO A 319 -10.33 -1.72 -7.02
CA PRO A 319 -10.37 -2.28 -5.67
C PRO A 319 -10.49 -1.15 -4.65
N ILE A 320 -11.42 -1.31 -3.71
CA ILE A 320 -11.64 -0.37 -2.61
C ILE A 320 -11.57 -1.20 -1.35
N GLU A 321 -10.68 -0.86 -0.43
CA GLU A 321 -10.68 -1.44 0.90
C GLU A 321 -11.19 -0.38 1.88
N ALA A 322 -12.14 -0.77 2.72
CA ALA A 322 -12.71 0.12 3.71
C ALA A 322 -12.76 -0.59 5.08
N PHE A 323 -12.20 0.06 6.08
CA PHE A 323 -12.15 -0.47 7.45
C PHE A 323 -12.24 0.66 8.47
N GLN A 324 -12.68 0.30 9.67
CA GLN A 324 -12.87 1.22 10.78
C GLN A 324 -11.82 0.98 11.85
N VAL A 325 -11.25 2.07 12.37
CA VAL A 325 -10.46 2.06 13.59
C VAL A 325 -10.98 3.19 14.47
N GLU A 326 -11.45 2.85 15.67
CA GLU A 326 -12.07 3.81 16.59
C GLU A 326 -13.20 4.58 15.86
N ASP A 327 -13.18 5.92 15.90
CA ASP A 327 -14.15 6.81 15.25
C ASP A 327 -13.74 7.23 13.81
N ALA A 328 -12.73 6.57 13.23
CA ALA A 328 -12.21 6.88 11.91
C ALA A 328 -12.53 5.78 10.89
N LEU A 329 -13.01 6.22 9.73
CA LEU A 329 -13.16 5.43 8.52
C LEU A 329 -11.90 5.60 7.67
N PHE A 330 -11.24 4.49 7.38
CA PHE A 330 -10.17 4.43 6.40
C PHE A 330 -10.71 3.89 5.10
N ILE A 331 -10.53 4.66 4.03
CA ILE A 331 -10.81 4.23 2.67
C ILE A 331 -9.50 4.18 1.92
N LYS A 332 -9.15 2.99 1.45
CA LYS A 332 -8.00 2.79 0.60
C LYS A 332 -8.46 2.47 -0.81
N VAL A 333 -7.89 3.21 -1.75
CA VAL A 333 -8.10 3.04 -3.19
C VAL A 333 -6.72 3.06 -3.84
N PRO A 334 -6.57 2.62 -5.10
CA PRO A 334 -5.26 2.61 -5.72
C PRO A 334 -4.71 4.03 -5.75
N ARG A 335 -3.47 4.20 -5.27
CA ARG A 335 -2.75 5.45 -5.02
C ARG A 335 -3.07 6.21 -3.73
N TYR A 336 -4.27 6.10 -3.15
CA TYR A 336 -4.66 6.96 -2.02
C TYR A 336 -5.18 6.20 -0.81
N LEU A 337 -4.80 6.67 0.37
CA LEU A 337 -5.42 6.31 1.64
C LEU A 337 -6.08 7.56 2.23
N TYR A 338 -7.37 7.47 2.50
CA TYR A 338 -8.16 8.54 3.11
C TYR A 338 -8.48 8.18 4.55
N LYS A 339 -8.38 9.16 5.45
CA LYS A 339 -8.94 9.08 6.79
C LYS A 339 -10.12 10.04 6.89
N ILE A 340 -11.28 9.51 7.25
CA ILE A 340 -12.54 10.24 7.32
C ILE A 340 -13.12 10.07 8.72
N ASN A 341 -13.55 11.17 9.33
CA ASN A 341 -14.20 11.12 10.63
C ASN A 341 -15.64 10.59 10.48
N LEU A 342 -15.98 9.51 11.19
CA LEU A 342 -17.28 8.83 11.03
C LEU A 342 -18.48 9.67 11.50
N ASN A 343 -18.25 10.66 12.36
CA ASN A 343 -19.33 11.45 12.95
C ASN A 343 -19.82 12.57 12.02
N ASN A 344 -18.94 13.13 11.20
CA ASN A 344 -19.26 14.31 10.37
C ASN A 344 -18.83 14.19 8.90
N GLY A 345 -18.13 13.12 8.51
CA GLY A 345 -17.64 12.93 7.13
C GLY A 345 -16.49 13.85 6.74
N ASN A 346 -15.84 14.53 7.69
CA ASN A 346 -14.69 15.37 7.36
C ASN A 346 -13.49 14.49 7.02
N GLN A 347 -12.86 14.77 5.87
CA GLN A 347 -11.56 14.19 5.52
C GLN A 347 -10.49 14.81 6.43
N GLU A 348 -9.89 13.99 7.29
CA GLU A 348 -8.79 14.44 8.16
C GLU A 348 -7.47 14.50 7.40
N TYR A 349 -7.22 13.51 6.53
CA TYR A 349 -6.09 13.54 5.61
C TYR A 349 -6.31 12.65 4.38
N GLN A 350 -5.50 12.89 3.34
CA GLN A 350 -5.33 12.00 2.20
C GLN A 350 -3.84 11.71 2.01
N PHE A 351 -3.41 10.46 2.09
CA PHE A 351 -2.04 10.04 1.81
C PHE A 351 -1.90 9.60 0.34
N ASP A 352 -0.86 10.07 -0.36
CA ASP A 352 -0.56 9.69 -1.74
C ASP A 352 0.61 8.71 -1.79
N TYR A 353 0.32 7.42 -2.02
CA TYR A 353 1.32 6.35 -2.10
C TYR A 353 2.34 6.55 -3.23
N ARG A 354 2.03 7.32 -4.27
CA ARG A 354 3.01 7.65 -5.32
C ARG A 354 4.14 8.50 -4.77
N TRP A 355 3.81 9.44 -3.90
CA TRP A 355 4.74 10.45 -3.41
C TRP A 355 5.09 10.29 -1.93
N GLY A 356 4.50 9.31 -1.24
CA GLY A 356 4.79 9.00 0.16
C GLY A 356 4.50 10.16 1.11
N GLN A 357 3.51 11.01 0.80
CA GLN A 357 3.22 12.23 1.54
C GLN A 357 1.72 12.48 1.71
N VAL A 358 1.38 13.21 2.76
CA VAL A 358 0.03 13.70 3.02
C VAL A 358 -0.29 14.87 2.09
N ILE A 359 -1.46 14.80 1.47
CA ILE A 359 -2.13 15.89 0.77
C ILE A 359 -3.11 16.50 1.77
N ARG A 360 -2.90 17.78 2.08
CA ARG A 360 -3.82 18.60 2.89
C ARG A 360 -4.62 19.51 1.99
#